data_AF-A0A1H7EEU6-F1
#
_entry.id   AF-A0A1H7EEU6-F1
#
_cell.length_a   1.000
_cell.length_b   1.000
_cell.length_c   1.000
_cell.angle_alpha   90.00
_cell.angle_beta   90.00
_cell.angle_gamma   90.00
#
_symmetry.space_group_name_H-M   'P 1'
#
loop_
_entity.id
_entity.type
_entity.pdbx_description
1 polymer ?
#
loop_
_entity_poly.entity_id
_entity_poly.type
_entity_poly.pdbx_seq_one_letter_code
_entity_poly.pdbx_strand_id
1 'polypeptide(L)'
;MRTMKFQGIAAACTGLLSASFLSIACAAPAAPTAPAASAVFTQDEQPLRQAVEDAAMCFHFAGEFSGDGSARDKEVARAQRKVCRKDGQRLVMQAYRKNPRDERLYPAVLMLDGLVPGAPLPAVEKARLCAAAKTELVCE
;
A
#
# COMPACT_ATOMS: atom_id res chain seq x y z
N MET A 1 -9.83 43.94 -36.32
CA MET A 1 -9.61 42.65 -35.63
C MET A 1 -9.14 41.62 -36.66
N ARG A 2 -8.08 40.89 -36.31
CA ARG A 2 -7.25 39.95 -37.10
C ARG A 2 -8.06 38.98 -37.98
N THR A 3 -7.94 39.02 -39.31
CA THR A 3 -7.05 38.22 -40.22
C THR A 3 -7.19 36.70 -40.06
N MET A 4 -7.91 36.03 -40.98
CA MET A 4 -7.46 35.30 -42.20
C MET A 4 -7.15 33.81 -41.92
N LYS A 5 -7.67 32.75 -42.56
CA LYS A 5 -7.99 32.33 -43.96
C LYS A 5 -6.96 31.31 -44.50
N PHE A 6 -7.49 30.27 -45.16
CA PHE A 6 -6.88 29.27 -46.07
C PHE A 6 -6.00 28.17 -45.45
N GLN A 7 -6.46 26.90 -45.45
CA GLN A 7 -6.50 25.90 -46.54
C GLN A 7 -5.12 25.31 -46.90
N GLY A 8 -5.09 23.97 -46.88
CA GLY A 8 -4.42 23.18 -47.90
C GLY A 8 -3.06 22.60 -47.52
N ILE A 9 -2.99 21.27 -47.62
CA ILE A 9 -2.11 20.50 -48.53
C ILE A 9 -1.58 19.26 -47.79
N ALA A 10 -2.10 18.11 -48.20
CA ALA A 10 -1.39 16.85 -48.10
C ALA A 10 -0.30 16.82 -49.18
N ALA A 11 0.94 16.50 -48.81
CA ALA A 11 1.87 15.72 -49.65
C ALA A 11 3.24 15.61 -48.97
N ALA A 12 3.68 14.36 -48.87
CA ALA A 12 5.03 13.86 -49.10
C ALA A 12 6.23 14.74 -48.69
N CYS A 13 7.06 14.23 -47.77
CA CYS A 13 8.50 14.39 -47.88
C CYS A 13 9.18 13.07 -47.49
N THR A 14 9.47 12.31 -48.55
CA THR A 14 10.57 11.35 -48.68
C THR A 14 11.84 11.82 -47.97
N GLY A 15 12.51 10.86 -47.34
CA GLY A 15 13.79 11.06 -46.69
C GLY A 15 14.90 11.47 -47.65
N LEU A 16 15.84 12.22 -47.10
CA LEU A 16 17.21 12.31 -47.57
C LEU A 16 18.09 12.72 -46.38
N LEU A 17 19.02 11.82 -46.04
CA LEU A 17 20.42 12.07 -45.70
C LEU A 17 20.75 13.47 -45.14
N SER A 18 21.22 13.56 -43.90
CA SER A 18 22.61 13.99 -43.63
C SER A 18 22.92 13.97 -42.13
N ALA A 19 24.19 13.73 -41.85
CA ALA A 19 24.76 13.47 -40.55
C ALA A 19 24.84 14.72 -39.63
N SER A 20 25.05 14.41 -38.35
CA SER A 20 25.52 15.29 -37.27
C SER A 20 24.52 16.32 -36.76
N PHE A 21 24.16 16.22 -35.48
CA PHE A 21 24.41 17.23 -34.44
C PHE A 21 23.53 16.98 -33.20
N LEU A 22 24.21 16.97 -32.05
CA LEU A 22 23.72 17.17 -30.68
C LEU A 22 22.57 16.27 -30.18
N SER A 23 22.95 15.26 -29.39
CA SER A 23 22.08 14.66 -28.38
C SER A 23 21.68 15.71 -27.35
N ILE A 24 20.53 16.35 -27.56
CA ILE A 24 19.85 17.13 -26.53
C ILE A 24 19.33 16.13 -25.50
N ALA A 25 20.00 16.09 -24.34
CA ALA A 25 19.56 15.35 -23.17
C ALA A 25 18.15 15.82 -22.79
N CYS A 26 17.18 14.92 -22.92
CA CYS A 26 15.83 15.13 -22.42
C CYS A 26 15.91 15.03 -20.89
N ALA A 27 16.16 16.17 -20.24
CA ALA A 27 16.08 16.29 -18.79
C ALA A 27 14.61 16.17 -18.39
N ALA A 28 14.21 14.98 -17.95
CA ALA A 28 12.93 14.78 -17.29
C ALA A 28 12.90 15.65 -16.01
N PRO A 29 11.80 16.36 -15.72
CA PRO A 29 11.67 17.07 -14.46
C PRO A 29 11.66 16.05 -13.32
N ALA A 30 12.63 16.17 -12.40
CA ALA A 30 12.68 15.40 -11.17
C ALA A 30 11.38 15.67 -10.40
N ALA A 31 10.55 14.64 -10.25
CA ALA A 31 9.36 14.69 -9.42
C ALA A 31 9.77 15.04 -7.99
N PRO A 32 9.02 15.89 -7.27
CA PRO A 32 9.30 16.20 -5.88
C PRO A 32 9.23 14.89 -5.08
N THR A 33 10.38 14.51 -4.51
CA THR A 33 10.47 13.45 -3.50
C THR A 33 9.62 13.87 -2.32
N ALA A 34 8.48 13.21 -2.14
CA ALA A 34 7.67 13.34 -0.95
C ALA A 34 8.54 13.10 0.29
N PRO A 35 8.35 13.85 1.38
CA PRO A 35 9.08 13.60 2.61
C PRO A 35 8.88 12.14 3.02
N ALA A 36 9.99 11.46 3.32
CA ALA A 36 9.96 10.10 3.85
C ALA A 36 9.03 10.09 5.07
N ALA A 37 8.03 9.20 5.06
CA ALA A 37 7.12 9.07 6.17
C ALA A 37 7.94 8.83 7.45
N SER A 38 7.68 9.62 8.50
CA SER A 38 8.27 9.42 9.83
C SER A 38 8.13 7.96 10.22
N ALA A 39 9.22 7.32 10.63
CA ALA A 39 9.19 5.92 11.09
C ALA A 39 8.43 5.74 12.42
N VAL A 40 8.07 6.83 13.10
CA VAL A 40 7.44 6.82 14.43
C VAL A 40 6.07 7.49 14.35
N PHE A 41 5.08 6.89 15.02
CA PHE A 41 3.75 7.48 15.18
C PHE A 41 3.79 8.64 16.15
N THR A 42 3.17 9.77 15.78
CA THR A 42 3.05 10.95 16.65
C THR A 42 1.99 10.75 17.74
N GLN A 43 1.88 11.72 18.66
CA GLN A 43 0.94 11.62 19.79
C GLN A 43 -0.53 11.67 19.35
N ASP A 44 -0.84 12.34 18.25
CA ASP A 44 -2.16 12.34 17.63
C ASP A 44 -2.49 11.03 16.89
N GLU A 45 -1.47 10.26 16.49
CA GLU A 45 -1.62 8.96 15.84
C GLU A 45 -1.73 7.78 16.84
N GLN A 46 -1.83 8.06 18.14
CA GLN A 46 -1.90 7.02 19.19
C GLN A 46 -2.98 5.95 18.98
N PRO A 47 -4.22 6.30 18.58
CA PRO A 47 -5.24 5.28 18.28
C PRO A 47 -4.85 4.38 17.10
N LEU A 48 -4.17 4.94 16.09
CA LEU A 48 -3.71 4.18 14.93
C LEU A 48 -2.55 3.25 15.32
N ARG A 49 -1.62 3.73 16.15
CA ARG A 49 -0.54 2.90 16.68
C ARG A 49 -1.08 1.71 17.47
N GLN A 50 -2.01 1.95 18.39
CA GLN A 50 -2.64 0.86 19.15
C GLN A 50 -3.35 -0.14 18.21
N ALA A 51 -4.03 0.34 17.17
CA ALA A 51 -4.68 -0.52 16.20
C ALA A 51 -3.69 -1.39 15.40
N VAL A 52 -2.48 -0.87 15.11
CA VAL A 52 -1.39 -1.63 14.49
C VAL A 52 -0.87 -2.72 15.43
N GLU A 53 -0.69 -2.42 16.71
CA GLU A 53 -0.28 -3.41 17.72
C GLU A 53 -1.37 -4.49 17.94
N ASP A 54 -2.63 -4.08 18.01
CA ASP A 54 -3.78 -4.97 18.14
C ASP A 54 -3.91 -5.90 16.91
N ALA A 55 -3.56 -5.42 15.72
CA ALA A 55 -3.54 -6.24 14.50
C ALA A 55 -2.51 -7.39 14.61
N ALA A 56 -1.32 -7.11 15.15
CA ALA A 56 -0.30 -8.14 15.37
C ALA A 56 -0.76 -9.19 16.39
N MET A 57 -1.34 -8.76 17.51
CA MET A 57 -1.90 -9.68 18.50
C MET A 57 -3.09 -10.48 17.95
N CYS A 58 -3.92 -9.84 17.11
CA CYS A 58 -5.03 -10.50 16.46
C CYS A 58 -4.56 -11.62 15.52
N PHE A 59 -3.52 -11.34 14.72
CA PHE A 59 -2.89 -12.32 13.83
C PHE A 59 -2.24 -13.46 14.60
N HIS A 60 -1.55 -13.16 15.71
CA HIS A 60 -0.98 -14.17 16.58
C HIS A 60 -2.03 -15.18 17.08
N PHE A 61 -3.15 -14.71 17.64
CA PHE A 61 -4.22 -15.62 18.08
C PHE A 61 -4.90 -16.35 16.93
N ALA A 62 -4.97 -15.76 15.73
CA ALA A 62 -5.51 -16.44 14.55
C ALA A 62 -4.64 -17.66 14.17
N GLY A 63 -3.32 -17.57 14.34
CA GLY A 63 -2.40 -18.69 14.14
C GLY A 63 -2.47 -19.78 15.23
N GLU A 64 -2.95 -19.45 16.43
CA GLU A 64 -3.16 -20.45 17.49
C GLU A 64 -4.51 -21.20 17.38
N PHE A 65 -5.44 -20.69 16.57
CA PHE A 65 -6.78 -21.25 16.47
C PHE A 65 -6.79 -22.47 15.55
N SER A 66 -7.08 -23.65 16.10
CA SER A 66 -7.02 -24.92 15.35
C SER A 66 -8.35 -25.27 14.68
N GLY A 67 -9.46 -24.75 15.20
CA GLY A 67 -10.82 -25.05 14.71
C GLY A 67 -11.36 -26.41 15.14
N ASP A 68 -10.73 -27.06 16.13
CA ASP A 68 -11.10 -28.39 16.64
C ASP A 68 -12.17 -28.35 17.74
N GLY A 69 -12.53 -27.16 18.21
CA GLY A 69 -13.55 -26.97 19.25
C GLY A 69 -13.10 -27.35 20.65
N SER A 70 -11.80 -27.55 20.85
CA SER A 70 -11.17 -27.83 22.14
C SER A 70 -11.41 -26.75 23.18
N ALA A 71 -11.08 -27.05 24.45
CA ALA A 71 -11.05 -26.04 25.50
C ALA A 71 -10.07 -24.91 25.16
N ARG A 72 -8.93 -25.25 24.53
CA ARG A 72 -7.93 -24.29 24.07
C ARG A 72 -8.51 -23.35 23.01
N ASP A 73 -9.19 -23.85 22.00
CA ASP A 73 -9.85 -23.01 20.99
C ASP A 73 -10.85 -22.03 21.60
N LYS A 74 -11.61 -22.47 22.62
CA LYS A 74 -12.55 -21.59 23.34
C LYS A 74 -11.84 -20.50 24.13
N GLU A 75 -10.64 -20.76 24.66
CA GLU A 75 -9.79 -19.77 25.32
C GLU A 75 -9.17 -18.80 24.33
N VAL A 76 -8.59 -19.31 23.24
CA VAL A 76 -8.01 -18.51 22.15
C VAL A 76 -9.07 -17.60 21.56
N ALA A 77 -10.26 -18.10 21.23
CA ALA A 77 -11.36 -17.29 20.71
C ALA A 77 -11.82 -16.21 21.70
N ARG A 78 -11.75 -16.47 23.01
CA ARG A 78 -12.05 -15.47 24.05
C ARG A 78 -10.98 -14.38 24.12
N ALA A 79 -9.70 -14.74 24.02
CA ALA A 79 -8.60 -13.79 23.98
C ALA A 79 -8.64 -12.95 22.69
N GLN A 80 -8.83 -13.61 21.55
CA GLN A 80 -8.93 -13.00 20.24
C GLN A 80 -10.02 -11.93 20.19
N ARG A 81 -11.22 -12.18 20.76
CA ARG A 81 -12.31 -11.18 20.82
C ARG A 81 -11.95 -9.89 21.58
N LYS A 82 -10.97 -9.92 22.48
CA LYS A 82 -10.56 -8.72 23.25
C LYS A 82 -9.68 -7.79 22.42
N VAL A 83 -8.85 -8.37 21.55
CA VAL A 83 -7.83 -7.66 20.76
C VAL A 83 -8.23 -7.43 19.31
N CYS A 84 -8.91 -8.37 18.66
CA CYS A 84 -9.40 -8.24 17.29
C CYS A 84 -10.64 -7.35 17.20
N ARG A 85 -10.47 -6.05 17.47
CA ARG A 85 -11.56 -5.06 17.44
C ARG A 85 -11.76 -4.56 16.01
N LYS A 86 -13.00 -4.70 15.51
CA LYS A 86 -13.38 -4.27 14.15
C LYS A 86 -13.07 -2.81 13.86
N ASP A 87 -13.19 -1.93 14.86
CA ASP A 87 -12.93 -0.50 14.68
C ASP A 87 -11.44 -0.21 14.50
N GLY A 88 -10.56 -0.89 15.24
CA GLY A 88 -9.11 -0.78 15.07
C GLY A 88 -8.66 -1.32 13.71
N GLN A 89 -9.17 -2.49 13.33
CA GLN A 89 -8.94 -3.07 11.99
C GLN A 89 -9.35 -2.11 10.88
N ARG A 90 -10.55 -1.51 10.99
CA ARG A 90 -11.05 -0.52 10.04
C ARG A 90 -10.17 0.73 10.01
N LEU A 91 -9.68 1.19 11.16
CA LEU A 91 -8.79 2.35 11.26
C LEU A 91 -7.48 2.12 10.50
N VAL A 92 -6.84 0.96 10.67
CA VAL A 92 -5.62 0.58 9.92
C VAL A 92 -5.88 0.59 8.43
N MET A 93 -6.95 -0.10 7.98
CA MET A 93 -7.28 -0.19 6.55
C MET A 93 -7.63 1.18 5.94
N GLN A 94 -8.32 2.05 6.69
CA GLN A 94 -8.62 3.41 6.24
C GLN A 94 -7.36 4.27 6.17
N ALA A 95 -6.47 4.18 7.16
CA ALA A 95 -5.20 4.91 7.15
C ALA A 95 -4.33 4.50 5.96
N TYR A 96 -4.25 3.19 5.67
CA TYR A 96 -3.52 2.68 4.52
C TYR A 96 -4.13 3.16 3.19
N ARG A 97 -5.47 3.14 3.05
CA ARG A 97 -6.13 3.67 1.85
C ARG A 97 -5.90 5.17 1.66
N LYS A 98 -5.83 5.93 2.74
CA LYS A 98 -5.56 7.38 2.71
C LYS A 98 -4.10 7.67 2.32
N ASN A 99 -3.15 6.86 2.80
CA ASN A 99 -1.74 6.98 2.47
C ASN A 99 -1.10 5.60 2.22
N PRO A 100 -1.19 5.06 0.99
CA PRO A 100 -0.68 3.71 0.67
C PRO A 100 0.86 3.62 0.65
N ARG A 101 1.54 4.77 0.80
CA ARG A 101 3.00 4.87 0.92
C ARG A 101 3.50 4.85 2.37
N ASP A 102 2.60 4.79 3.35
CA ASP A 102 2.98 4.69 4.75
C ASP A 102 3.43 3.27 5.10
N GLU A 103 4.74 3.03 5.02
CA GLU A 103 5.36 1.72 5.26
C GLU A 103 5.13 1.20 6.68
N ARG A 104 4.86 2.09 7.66
CA ARG A 104 4.56 1.70 9.05
C ARG A 104 3.31 0.82 9.15
N LEU A 105 2.38 0.98 8.20
CA LEU A 105 1.13 0.24 8.18
C LEU A 105 1.24 -1.12 7.49
N TYR A 106 2.30 -1.36 6.71
CA TYR A 106 2.38 -2.53 5.83
C TYR A 106 2.29 -3.85 6.58
N PRO A 107 3.02 -4.06 7.71
CA PRO A 107 2.88 -5.30 8.47
C PRO A 107 1.44 -5.52 8.96
N ALA A 108 0.78 -4.50 9.49
CA ALA A 108 -0.58 -4.61 9.99
C ALA A 108 -1.58 -4.87 8.86
N VAL A 109 -1.42 -4.23 7.70
CA VAL A 109 -2.28 -4.46 6.52
C VAL A 109 -2.13 -5.89 6.02
N LEU A 110 -0.90 -6.41 5.96
CA LEU A 110 -0.64 -7.80 5.59
C LEU A 110 -1.23 -8.78 6.61
N MET A 111 -1.05 -8.53 7.92
CA MET A 111 -1.60 -9.36 8.99
C MET A 111 -3.13 -9.38 9.02
N LEU A 112 -3.78 -8.29 8.60
CA LEU A 112 -5.23 -8.21 8.54
C LEU A 112 -5.82 -8.81 7.26
N ASP A 113 -5.01 -9.04 6.22
CA ASP A 113 -5.43 -9.69 4.98
C ASP A 113 -6.00 -11.08 5.27
N GLY A 114 -7.26 -11.31 4.90
CA GLY A 114 -7.99 -12.55 5.21
C GLY A 114 -8.56 -12.65 6.64
N LEU A 115 -8.18 -11.78 7.57
CA LEU A 115 -8.78 -11.71 8.92
C LEU A 115 -9.93 -10.72 9.01
N VAL A 116 -9.97 -9.73 8.12
CA VAL A 116 -11.03 -8.72 8.06
C VAL A 116 -12.03 -9.04 6.95
N PRO A 117 -13.33 -8.75 7.15
CA PRO A 117 -14.31 -8.88 6.08
C PRO A 117 -14.01 -7.90 4.95
N GLY A 118 -13.87 -8.41 3.73
CA GLY A 118 -13.56 -7.61 2.54
C GLY A 118 -12.96 -8.46 1.42
N ALA A 119 -12.69 -7.83 0.28
CA ALA A 119 -11.88 -8.46 -0.76
C ALA A 119 -10.42 -8.56 -0.26
N PRO A 120 -9.77 -9.72 -0.44
CA PRO A 120 -8.36 -9.87 -0.10
C PRO A 120 -7.49 -8.95 -0.97
N LEU A 121 -6.28 -8.66 -0.49
CA LEU A 121 -5.33 -7.84 -1.24
C LEU A 121 -4.96 -8.53 -2.56
N PRO A 122 -4.93 -7.81 -3.70
CA PRO A 122 -4.41 -8.35 -4.94
C PRO A 122 -2.97 -8.85 -4.77
N ALA A 123 -2.61 -9.94 -5.46
CA ALA A 123 -1.28 -10.54 -5.33
C ALA A 123 -0.13 -9.54 -5.60
N VAL A 124 -0.30 -8.65 -6.57
CA VAL A 124 0.68 -7.59 -6.89
C VAL A 124 0.86 -6.60 -5.73
N GLU A 125 -0.24 -6.25 -5.07
CA GLU A 125 -0.21 -5.34 -3.92
C GLU A 125 0.42 -6.01 -2.71
N LYS A 126 0.07 -7.27 -2.45
CA LYS A 126 0.68 -8.09 -1.40
C LYS A 126 2.19 -8.23 -1.60
N ALA A 127 2.65 -8.54 -2.81
CA ALA A 127 4.07 -8.63 -3.12
C ALA A 127 4.80 -7.30 -2.92
N ARG A 128 4.20 -6.18 -3.32
CA ARG A 128 4.74 -4.83 -3.08
C ARG A 128 4.90 -4.53 -1.60
N LEU A 129 3.86 -4.82 -0.80
CA LEU A 129 3.89 -4.63 0.64
C LEU A 129 4.95 -5.52 1.28
N CYS A 130 5.04 -6.79 0.86
CA CYS A 130 6.03 -7.74 1.36
C CYS A 130 7.48 -7.37 1.05
N ALA A 131 7.75 -6.81 -0.13
CA ALA A 131 9.09 -6.33 -0.48
C ALA A 131 9.57 -5.17 0.39
N ALA A 132 8.64 -4.39 0.97
CA ALA A 132 8.94 -3.23 1.82
C ALA A 132 8.80 -3.52 3.32
N ALA A 133 7.85 -4.38 3.68
CA ALA A 133 7.60 -4.79 5.05
C ALA A 133 8.74 -5.73 5.48
N LYS A 134 9.58 -5.28 6.41
CA LYS A 134 10.68 -6.06 7.00
C LYS A 134 10.17 -7.16 7.95
N THR A 135 9.18 -7.94 7.51
CA THR A 135 8.50 -8.98 8.30
C THR A 135 8.40 -10.26 7.49
N GLU A 136 9.03 -11.32 8.00
CA GLU A 136 8.98 -12.66 7.39
C GLU A 136 7.69 -13.42 7.76
N LEU A 137 6.89 -12.89 8.70
CA LEU A 137 5.74 -13.60 9.26
C LEU A 137 4.54 -13.74 8.31
N VAL A 138 4.46 -12.90 7.27
CA VAL A 138 3.29 -12.82 6.37
C VAL A 138 3.69 -12.90 4.89
N CYS A 139 4.99 -12.94 4.63
CA CYS A 139 5.59 -12.82 3.31
C CYS A 139 6.49 -14.03 3.09
N GLU A 140 6.03 -14.95 2.25
CA GLU A 140 6.75 -16.16 1.82
C GLU A 140 7.50 -15.92 0.50
#